data_AF-A0A967LHE8-F1
#
_entry.id   AF-A0A967LHE8-F1
#
_cell.length_a   1.000
_cell.length_b   1.000
_cell.length_c   1.000
_cell.angle_alpha   90.00
_cell.angle_beta   90.00
_cell.angle_gamma   90.00
#
_symmetry.space_group_name_H-M   'P 1'
#
loop_
_entity.id
_entity.type
_entity.pdbx_description
1 polymer ?
#
loop_
_entity_poly.entity_id
_entity_poly.type
_entity_poly.pdbx_seq_one_letter_code
_entity_poly.pdbx_strand_id
1 'polypeptide(L)' 'NIAEPKALIGFAGPRVIEQTIRQKLPEGFQRSEYLLEHGMVDMIVPRQEMKEKLSQVLRIFTKQAPVS' A
#
# COMPACT_ATOMS: atom_id res chain seq x y z
N ASN A 1 2.58 -4.23 -5.94
CA ASN A 1 3.11 -3.75 -4.65
C ASN A 1 2.05 -4.00 -3.56
N ILE A 2 2.44 -4.13 -2.30
CA ILE A 2 1.52 -4.47 -1.18
C ILE A 2 1.79 -3.49 -0.03
N ALA A 3 0.74 -3.04 0.64
CA ALA A 3 0.81 -2.22 1.84
C ALA A 3 0.04 -2.84 3.03
N GLU A 4 0.30 -2.33 4.24
CA GLU A 4 -0.49 -2.64 5.43
C GLU A 4 -1.64 -1.64 5.62
N PRO A 5 -2.71 -2.00 6.37
CA PRO A 5 -3.79 -1.08 6.67
C PRO A 5 -3.29 0.22 7.33
N LYS A 6 -3.81 1.37 6.88
CA LYS A 6 -3.52 2.71 7.41
C LYS A 6 -2.05 3.15 7.30
N ALA A 7 -1.22 2.43 6.55
CA ALA A 7 0.18 2.79 6.35
C ALA A 7 0.28 4.19 5.72
N LEU A 8 1.16 5.04 6.24
CA LEU A 8 1.47 6.34 5.64
C LEU A 8 2.59 6.15 4.62
N ILE A 9 2.32 6.42 3.35
CA ILE A 9 3.23 6.21 2.23
C ILE A 9 3.29 7.50 1.40
N GLY A 10 4.48 8.06 1.26
CA GLY A 10 4.67 9.28 0.48
C GLY A 10 6.12 9.72 0.44
N PHE A 11 6.45 10.53 -0.57
CA PHE A 11 7.79 11.08 -0.75
C PHE A 11 8.08 12.24 0.22
N ALA A 12 7.12 13.15 0.40
CA ALA A 12 7.19 14.28 1.34
C ALA A 12 6.11 14.15 2.41
N GLY A 13 6.40 14.63 3.63
CA GLY A 13 5.42 14.61 4.73
C GLY A 13 4.22 15.53 4.46
N PRO A 14 3.02 15.24 5.01
CA PRO A 14 1.79 15.99 4.75
C PRO A 14 1.95 17.51 4.96
N ARG A 15 2.61 17.90 6.06
CA ARG A 15 2.84 19.31 6.42
C ARG A 15 3.66 20.06 5.37
N VAL A 16 4.68 19.41 4.80
CA VAL A 16 5.53 20.03 3.77
C VAL A 16 4.73 20.27 2.49
N ILE A 17 3.86 19.32 2.13
CA ILE A 17 3.00 19.43 0.96
C ILE A 17 1.99 20.56 1.16
N GLU A 18 1.26 20.57 2.28
CA GLU A 18 0.28 21.61 2.61
C GLU A 18 0.88 23.02 2.59
N GLN A 19 2.08 23.19 3.15
CA GLN A 19 2.79 24.48 3.13
C GLN A 19 3.18 24.91 1.71
N THR A 20 3.50 23.95 0.85
CA THR A 20 3.91 24.19 -0.55
C THR A 20 2.71 24.57 -1.42
N ILE A 21 1.61 23.83 -1.33
CA ILE A 21 0.41 24.05 -2.18
C ILE A 21 -0.59 25.04 -1.56
N ARG A 22 -0.42 25.41 -0.29
CA ARG A 22 -1.31 26.29 0.51
C ARG A 22 -2.77 25.84 0.55
N GLN A 23 -2.97 24.52 0.55
CA GLN A 23 -4.29 23.88 0.63
C GLN A 23 -4.22 22.73 1.64
N LYS A 24 -5.38 22.38 2.21
CA LYS A 24 -5.50 21.17 3.04
C LYS A 24 -5.47 19.93 2.16
N LEU A 25 -4.81 18.88 2.65
CA LEU A 25 -4.83 17.60 1.95
C LEU A 25 -6.19 16.89 2.13
N PRO A 26 -6.63 16.10 1.14
CA PRO A 26 -7.79 15.22 1.29
C PRO A 26 -7.68 14.33 2.53
N GLU A 27 -8.82 13.94 3.08
CA GLU A 27 -8.84 12.94 4.16
C GLU A 27 -8.21 11.63 3.67
N GLY A 28 -7.40 11.02 4.53
CA GLY A 28 -6.72 9.77 4.17
C GLY A 28 -5.62 9.93 3.12
N PHE A 29 -5.28 11.15 2.66
CA PHE A 29 -4.16 11.35 1.73
C PHE A 29 -2.89 10.66 2.25
N GLN A 30 -2.16 10.01 1.35
CA GLN A 30 -0.99 9.15 1.66
C GLN A 30 -1.28 7.88 2.48
N ARG A 31 -2.52 7.60 2.88
CA ARG A 31 -2.87 6.32 3.48
C ARG A 31 -2.94 5.24 2.42
N SER A 32 -2.61 4.00 2.82
CA SER A 32 -2.66 2.87 1.91
C SER A 32 -4.04 2.70 1.26
N GLU A 33 -5.13 3.02 1.95
CA GLU A 33 -6.50 3.01 1.40
C GLU A 33 -6.68 4.04 0.28
N TYR A 34 -6.27 5.28 0.52
CA TYR A 34 -6.29 6.33 -0.50
C TYR A 34 -5.44 5.94 -1.72
N LEU A 35 -4.25 5.37 -1.48
CA LEU A 35 -3.35 4.95 -2.55
C LEU A 35 -3.86 3.73 -3.33
N LEU A 36 -4.59 2.83 -2.68
CA LEU A 36 -5.28 1.71 -3.34
C LEU A 36 -6.38 2.24 -4.28
N GLU A 37 -7.21 3.17 -3.79
CA GLU A 37 -8.27 3.80 -4.61
C GLU A 37 -7.73 4.56 -5.82
N HIS A 38 -6.51 5.09 -5.73
CA HIS A 38 -5.84 5.84 -6.81
C HIS A 38 -4.86 4.99 -7.64
N GLY A 39 -4.85 3.66 -7.47
CA GLY A 39 -4.04 2.74 -8.27
C GLY A 39 -2.53 2.80 -8.02
N MET A 40 -2.10 3.37 -6.89
CA MET A 40 -0.69 3.42 -6.50
C MET A 40 -0.27 2.22 -5.65
N VAL A 41 -1.22 1.55 -5.00
CA VAL A 41 -1.02 0.30 -4.25
C VAL A 41 -1.93 -0.78 -4.85
N ASP A 42 -1.43 -1.99 -5.09
CA ASP A 42 -2.23 -3.08 -5.67
C ASP A 42 -3.05 -3.84 -4.62
N MET A 43 -2.57 -3.94 -3.38
CA MET A 43 -3.21 -4.69 -2.30
C MET A 43 -2.93 -4.11 -0.91
N ILE A 44 -3.91 -4.18 -0.02
CA ILE A 44 -3.76 -3.95 1.42
C ILE A 44 -3.94 -5.28 2.15
N VAL A 45 -2.95 -5.67 2.96
CA VAL A 45 -2.92 -6.97 3.63
C VAL A 45 -2.57 -6.80 5.11
N PRO A 46 -3.39 -7.29 6.05
CA PRO A 46 -3.04 -7.30 7.46
C PRO A 46 -1.73 -8.04 7.72
N ARG A 47 -0.92 -7.55 8.68
CA ARG A 47 0.41 -8.13 8.95
C ARG A 47 0.38 -9.64 9.20
N GLN A 48 -0.65 -10.13 9.88
CA GLN A 48 -0.80 -11.55 10.21
C GLN A 48 -0.95 -12.44 8.96
N GLU A 49 -1.53 -11.91 7.88
CA GLU A 49 -1.76 -12.61 6.61
C GLU A 49 -0.63 -12.40 5.58
N MET A 50 0.29 -11.45 5.86
CA MET A 50 1.33 -11.03 4.91
C MET A 50 2.20 -12.20 4.42
N LYS A 51 2.60 -13.11 5.32
CA LYS A 51 3.44 -14.26 4.97
C LYS A 51 2.75 -15.17 3.95
N GLU A 52 1.48 -15.47 4.18
CA GLU A 52 0.69 -16.32 3.30
C GLU A 52 0.48 -15.64 1.94
N LYS A 53 0.10 -14.35 1.95
CA LYS A 53 -0.11 -13.59 0.72
C LYS A 53 1.16 -13.50 -0.13
N LEU A 54 2.30 -13.21 0.48
CA LEU A 54 3.58 -13.17 -0.23
C LEU A 54 3.94 -14.53 -0.84
N SER A 55 3.73 -15.63 -0.10
CA SER A 55 3.94 -16.99 -0.63
C SER A 55 3.09 -17.26 -1.88
N GLN A 56 1.80 -16.91 -1.83
CA GLN A 56 0.88 -17.07 -2.98
C GLN A 56 1.35 -16.27 -4.20
N VAL A 57 1.67 -14.98 -4.00
CA VAL A 57 2.08 -14.06 -5.07
C VAL A 57 3.40 -14.52 -5.70
N LEU A 58 4.39 -14.87 -4.88
CA LEU A 58 5.69 -15.33 -5.37
C LEU A 58 5.58 -16.63 -6.17
N ARG A 59 4.72 -17.57 -5.79
CA ARG A 59 4.50 -18.80 -6.56
C ARG A 59 3.99 -18.52 -7.97
N ILE A 60 3.04 -17.60 -8.10
CA ILE A 60 2.50 -17.19 -9.40
C ILE A 60 3.62 -16.63 -10.29
N PHE A 61 4.44 -15.72 -9.75
CA PHE A 61 5.52 -15.09 -10.51
C PHE A 61 6.71 -16.01 -10.79
N THR A 62 6.95 -17.01 -9.95
CA THR A 62 8.07 -17.96 -10.09
C THR A 62 7.67 -19.30 -10.72
N LYS A 63 6.40 -19.46 -11.13
CA LYS A 63 5.84 -20.69 -11.73
C LYS A 63 6.04 -21.94 -10.85
N GLN A 64 6.00 -21.78 -9.53
CA GLN A 64 6.09 -22.90 -8.59
C GLN A 64 4.74 -23.61 -8.48
N ALA A 65 4.78 -24.94 -8.37
CA ALA A 65 3.58 -25.76 -8.15
C ALA A 65 2.90 -25.43 -6.80
N PRO A 66 1.59 -25.70 -6.65
CA PRO A 66 0.90 -25.60 -5.36
C PRO A 66 1.60 -26.47 -4.30
N VAL A 67 1.67 -26.00 -3.06
CA VAL A 67 2.04 -26.89 -1.95
C VAL A 67 0.77 -27.62 -1.56
N SER A 68 0.85 -28.95 -1.67
CA SER A 68 -0.12 -29.91 -1.15
C SER A 68 -0.31 -29.79 0.34
#